data_AF-R7QYC3-F1
#
_entry.id   AF-R7QYC3-F1
#
_cell.length_a   1.000
_cell.length_b   1.000
_cell.length_c   1.000
_cell.angle_alpha   90.00
_cell.angle_beta   90.00
_cell.angle_gamma   90.00
#
_symmetry.space_group_name_H-M   'P 1'
#
loop_
_entity.id
_entity.type
_entity.pdbx_description
1 polymer ?
#
loop_
_entity_poly.entity_id
_entity_poly.type
_entity_poly.pdbx_seq_one_letter_code
_entity_poly.pdbx_strand_id
1 'polypeptide(L)'
;MKCAKCGAEIKEGCLYCSVCGHEVQIVPDYNVLEEELLADILDQESRKKAKPEDASAERERVKRQPKPVRAEHVAHWEHNEHNGKQQKKKSRLALIVGISSTGAAVALIVMFALMSYNNKHSFTYQYNQGLAAEATGDHAQALDYFIRAEEMEPDNLDVKFEIADIYLSMDQKSRAITVLEGIIATDASNKKAYKELIGLYEEDSDYDAIMALYQTADSDSVRSLFSDYLVSEPKFGKKSGNYEESIKVSITAEDQAKIYYTMDGTSPEKYGKLYSEPIVLKEEGDYEIQAVCENEKGFSSDVVTAEYTITYTAPDRPTLLPEGGTYEGEGQMITIQVPAGCNAYYIWNNAEDDSSWGRSEVTSRCTMYIEPIPMAPGNNVLEVFTVSPNGKISSPVRQNYIYNVNQ
;
A
#
# COMPACT_ATOMS: atom_id res chain seq x y z
N MET A 1 0.76 -35.67 -12.98
CA MET A 1 -0.34 -34.87 -12.37
C MET A 1 -0.62 -33.65 -13.26
N LYS A 2 -1.85 -33.13 -13.32
CA LYS A 2 -2.17 -31.95 -14.16
C LYS A 2 -2.30 -30.71 -13.28
N CYS A 3 -1.79 -29.57 -13.75
CA CYS A 3 -1.89 -28.31 -13.02
C CYS A 3 -3.35 -27.85 -12.91
N ALA A 4 -3.81 -27.51 -11.70
CA ALA A 4 -5.17 -27.02 -11.46
C ALA A 4 -5.48 -25.70 -12.18
N LYS A 5 -4.46 -24.87 -12.43
CA LYS A 5 -4.62 -23.55 -13.04
C LYS A 5 -4.60 -23.56 -14.57
N CYS A 6 -3.72 -24.36 -15.19
CA CYS A 6 -3.51 -24.34 -16.65
C CYS A 6 -3.69 -25.70 -17.34
N GLY A 7 -3.96 -26.77 -16.60
CA GLY A 7 -4.19 -28.11 -17.15
C GLY A 7 -2.95 -28.82 -17.72
N ALA A 8 -1.78 -28.16 -17.74
CA ALA A 8 -0.54 -28.73 -18.23
C ALA A 8 -0.05 -29.90 -17.37
N GLU A 9 0.60 -30.88 -18.00
CA GLU A 9 1.13 -32.06 -17.34
C GLU A 9 2.42 -31.71 -16.57
N ILE A 10 2.40 -31.94 -15.26
CA ILE A 10 3.50 -31.65 -14.34
C ILE A 10 4.39 -32.89 -14.27
N LYS A 11 5.69 -32.68 -14.50
CA LYS A 11 6.73 -33.72 -14.39
C LYS A 11 6.87 -34.21 -12.95
N GLU A 12 7.12 -35.50 -12.78
CA GLU A 12 7.32 -36.12 -11.47
C GLU A 12 8.47 -35.45 -10.72
N GLY A 13 8.23 -35.05 -9.46
CA GLY A 13 9.21 -34.38 -8.60
C GLY A 13 9.24 -32.84 -8.68
N CYS A 14 8.41 -32.21 -9.51
CA CYS A 14 8.32 -30.74 -9.58
C CYS A 14 7.24 -30.17 -8.64
N LEU A 15 7.63 -29.25 -7.75
CA LEU A 15 6.73 -28.53 -6.84
C LEU A 15 6.01 -27.33 -7.51
N TYR A 16 6.38 -26.99 -8.74
CA TYR A 16 5.81 -25.87 -9.51
C TYR A 16 5.51 -26.30 -10.94
N CYS A 17 4.44 -25.75 -11.52
CA CYS A 17 4.10 -25.96 -12.91
C CYS A 17 5.09 -25.22 -13.81
N SER A 18 5.77 -25.94 -14.71
CA SER A 18 6.75 -25.38 -15.64
C SER A 18 6.16 -24.42 -16.69
N VAL A 19 4.84 -24.35 -16.82
CA VAL A 19 4.16 -23.51 -17.82
C VAL A 19 3.63 -22.21 -17.20
N CYS A 20 3.00 -22.27 -16.02
CA CYS A 20 2.36 -21.11 -15.40
C CYS A 20 3.00 -20.66 -14.08
N GLY A 21 4.03 -21.35 -13.60
CA GLY A 21 4.73 -21.05 -12.34
C GLY A 21 3.92 -21.33 -11.08
N HIS A 22 2.68 -21.82 -11.20
CA HIS A 22 1.82 -22.07 -10.05
C HIS A 22 2.31 -23.27 -9.24
N GLU A 23 2.32 -23.14 -7.92
CA GLU A 23 2.69 -24.22 -7.02
C GLU A 23 1.74 -25.41 -7.13
N VAL A 24 2.29 -26.59 -6.89
CA VAL A 24 1.59 -27.85 -6.97
C VAL A 24 1.20 -28.23 -5.55
N GLN A 25 -0.07 -28.05 -5.20
CA GLN A 25 -0.58 -28.47 -3.90
C GLN A 25 -0.70 -30.00 -3.88
N ILE A 26 0.13 -30.63 -3.02
CA ILE A 26 0.23 -32.10 -2.85
C ILE A 26 -0.68 -32.59 -1.72
N VAL A 27 -1.26 -31.68 -0.94
CA VAL A 27 -2.19 -32.03 0.13
C VAL A 27 -3.55 -32.30 -0.52
N PRO A 28 -4.20 -33.45 -0.26
CA PRO A 28 -5.61 -33.63 -0.62
C PRO A 28 -6.41 -32.48 0.00
N ASP A 29 -7.29 -31.85 -0.79
CA ASP A 29 -8.18 -30.79 -0.30
C ASP A 29 -8.91 -31.30 0.96
N TYR A 30 -8.50 -30.80 2.11
CA TYR A 30 -9.08 -31.15 3.40
C TYR A 30 -10.42 -30.40 3.50
N ASN A 31 -11.48 -31.00 2.98
CA ASN A 31 -12.81 -30.40 2.96
C ASN A 31 -13.48 -30.61 4.34
N VAL A 32 -13.32 -29.63 5.22
CA VAL A 32 -13.89 -29.62 6.59
C VAL A 32 -15.42 -29.86 6.57
N LEU A 33 -16.10 -29.41 5.51
CA LEU A 33 -17.55 -29.58 5.34
C LEU A 33 -17.96 -31.05 5.10
N GLU A 34 -17.08 -31.86 4.50
CA GLU A 34 -17.36 -33.29 4.28
C GLU A 34 -17.22 -34.10 5.58
N GLU A 35 -16.30 -33.72 6.46
CA GLU A 35 -16.12 -34.39 7.76
C GLU A 35 -17.28 -34.08 8.72
N GLU A 36 -17.76 -32.83 8.73
CA GLU A 36 -18.95 -32.43 9.50
C GLU A 36 -20.21 -33.14 9.01
N LEU A 37 -20.36 -33.29 7.69
CA LEU A 37 -21.45 -34.06 7.08
C LEU A 37 -21.35 -35.56 7.40
N LEU A 38 -20.15 -36.15 7.39
CA LEU A 38 -19.96 -37.55 7.79
C LEU A 38 -20.25 -37.78 9.28
N ALA A 39 -19.84 -36.84 10.15
CA ALA A 39 -20.12 -36.89 11.57
C ALA A 39 -21.63 -36.86 11.84
N ASP A 40 -22.36 -35.98 11.16
CA ASP A 40 -23.81 -35.90 11.26
C ASP A 40 -24.53 -37.15 10.76
N ILE A 41 -24.05 -37.76 9.66
CA ILE A 41 -24.62 -39.02 9.14
C ILE A 41 -24.41 -40.16 10.13
N LEU A 42 -23.22 -40.26 10.74
CA LEU A 42 -22.91 -41.28 11.76
C LEU A 42 -23.74 -41.08 13.02
N ASP A 43 -23.98 -39.84 13.43
CA ASP A 43 -24.78 -39.51 14.61
C ASP A 43 -26.28 -39.75 14.37
N GLN A 44 -26.76 -39.58 13.13
CA GLN A 44 -28.11 -39.98 12.74
C GLN A 44 -28.28 -41.50 12.72
N GLU A 45 -27.28 -42.27 12.28
CA GLU A 45 -27.34 -43.73 12.32
C GLU A 45 -27.27 -44.29 13.74
N SER A 46 -26.47 -43.67 14.62
CA SER A 46 -26.38 -44.06 16.03
C SER A 46 -27.71 -43.85 16.76
N ARG A 47 -28.40 -42.74 16.47
CA ARG A 47 -29.73 -42.41 17.00
C ARG A 47 -30.84 -43.32 16.47
N LYS A 48 -30.76 -43.78 15.21
CA LYS A 48 -31.70 -44.75 14.62
C LYS A 48 -31.58 -46.15 15.22
N LYS A 49 -30.43 -46.50 15.79
CA LYS A 49 -30.20 -47.80 16.46
C LYS A 49 -30.57 -47.81 17.94
N ALA A 50 -30.90 -46.66 18.54
CA ALA A 50 -31.14 -46.54 19.98
C ALA A 50 -32.61 -46.22 20.33
N LYS A 51 -33.38 -47.31 20.60
CA LYS A 51 -34.59 -47.48 21.46
C LYS A 51 -35.90 -47.88 20.74
N PRO A 52 -36.85 -48.57 21.44
CA PRO A 52 -36.67 -49.58 22.50
C PRO A 52 -37.66 -50.78 22.39
N GLU A 53 -37.22 -51.99 22.74
CA GLU A 53 -38.14 -53.05 23.19
C GLU A 53 -37.60 -53.71 24.47
N ASP A 54 -38.55 -53.90 25.38
CA ASP A 54 -38.61 -54.82 26.52
C ASP A 54 -38.49 -54.29 27.96
N ALA A 55 -39.51 -54.72 28.70
CA ALA A 55 -39.99 -54.26 29.97
C ALA A 55 -39.53 -55.15 31.14
N SER A 56 -39.81 -54.64 32.34
CA SER A 56 -40.22 -55.35 33.56
C SER A 56 -39.15 -55.63 34.64
N ALA A 57 -39.70 -55.79 35.86
CA ALA A 57 -39.09 -55.99 37.17
C ALA A 57 -38.52 -54.70 37.82
N GLU A 58 -38.78 -54.33 39.08
CA GLU A 58 -39.54 -54.85 40.22
C GLU A 58 -39.26 -53.83 41.36
N ARG A 59 -40.29 -53.37 42.12
CA ARG A 59 -40.30 -53.02 43.59
C ARG A 59 -39.16 -52.15 44.20
N GLU A 60 -39.28 -51.33 45.25
CA GLU A 60 -40.23 -51.08 46.33
C GLU A 60 -39.69 -49.88 47.17
N ARG A 61 -40.58 -49.15 47.88
CA ARG A 61 -40.37 -48.46 49.20
C ARG A 61 -39.50 -47.16 49.24
N VAL A 62 -39.77 -46.11 50.04
CA VAL A 62 -40.72 -45.84 51.14
C VAL A 62 -40.72 -44.33 51.52
N LYS A 63 -41.93 -43.78 51.78
CA LYS A 63 -42.38 -42.70 52.73
C LYS A 63 -41.63 -41.34 52.77
N ARG A 64 -42.30 -40.18 52.95
CA ARG A 64 -43.16 -39.79 54.09
C ARG A 64 -44.10 -38.61 53.78
N GLN A 65 -45.28 -38.66 54.41
CA GLN A 65 -46.36 -37.65 54.54
C GLN A 65 -46.19 -36.90 55.91
N PRO A 66 -46.94 -35.82 56.30
CA PRO A 66 -48.42 -35.84 56.42
C PRO A 66 -49.23 -34.51 56.30
N LYS A 67 -50.57 -34.70 56.35
CA LYS A 67 -51.74 -33.78 56.25
C LYS A 67 -52.04 -32.96 57.54
N PRO A 68 -53.13 -32.14 57.57
CA PRO A 68 -54.43 -32.60 58.16
C PRO A 68 -55.67 -32.11 57.33
N VAL A 69 -56.73 -32.87 57.04
CA VAL A 69 -57.93 -33.36 57.80
C VAL A 69 -58.83 -32.28 58.42
N ARG A 70 -60.09 -32.19 57.94
CA ARG A 70 -61.39 -32.30 58.67
C ARG A 70 -62.54 -32.08 57.67
N ALA A 71 -63.24 -33.12 57.21
CA ALA A 71 -64.45 -33.79 57.73
C ALA A 71 -65.73 -33.27 57.06
N GLU A 72 -66.52 -34.19 56.49
CA GLU A 72 -67.94 -34.39 56.79
C GLU A 72 -68.47 -35.60 56.01
N HIS A 73 -69.25 -36.44 56.69
CA HIS A 73 -70.07 -37.51 56.12
C HIS A 73 -71.27 -36.88 55.37
N VAL A 74 -71.96 -37.56 54.46
CA VAL A 74 -73.19 -38.32 54.79
C VAL A 74 -73.74 -39.04 53.54
N ALA A 75 -74.19 -40.27 53.81
CA ALA A 75 -75.26 -41.08 53.20
C ALA A 75 -75.19 -41.58 51.74
N HIS A 76 -75.13 -42.91 51.70
CA HIS A 76 -75.67 -43.83 50.69
C HIS A 76 -77.21 -43.75 50.61
N TRP A 77 -77.77 -43.92 49.41
CA TRP A 77 -78.99 -44.69 49.17
C TRP A 77 -78.98 -45.21 47.73
N GLU A 78 -79.34 -46.49 47.59
CA GLU A 78 -79.30 -47.31 46.37
C GLU A 78 -80.61 -47.27 45.56
N HIS A 79 -80.51 -47.87 44.37
CA HIS A 79 -81.54 -48.30 43.40
C HIS A 79 -82.11 -47.18 42.51
N ASN A 80 -82.08 -47.25 41.17
CA ASN A 80 -82.43 -48.41 40.33
C ASN A 80 -82.00 -48.19 38.86
N GLU A 81 -81.65 -49.27 38.18
CA GLU A 81 -81.46 -49.32 36.72
C GLU A 81 -82.80 -49.25 35.98
N HIS A 82 -82.89 -48.46 34.91
CA HIS A 82 -82.89 -48.98 33.53
C HIS A 82 -83.29 -47.93 32.49
N ASN A 83 -82.44 -47.83 31.47
CA ASN A 83 -82.73 -47.80 30.03
C ASN A 83 -84.02 -47.15 29.53
N GLY A 84 -83.87 -46.20 28.59
CA GLY A 84 -84.97 -45.92 27.67
C GLY A 84 -84.88 -44.65 26.84
N LYS A 85 -83.85 -44.55 26.00
CA LYS A 85 -83.84 -43.91 24.67
C LYS A 85 -84.79 -42.71 24.39
N GLN A 86 -84.11 -41.59 24.08
CA GLN A 86 -84.28 -40.79 22.85
C GLN A 86 -85.55 -39.92 22.67
N GLN A 87 -85.31 -38.61 22.69
CA GLN A 87 -85.35 -37.67 21.55
C GLN A 87 -86.15 -36.37 21.74
N LYS A 88 -85.41 -35.27 21.56
CA LYS A 88 -85.75 -34.04 20.79
C LYS A 88 -86.88 -33.13 21.30
N LYS A 89 -86.50 -31.93 21.78
CA LYS A 89 -86.46 -30.65 21.01
C LYS A 89 -86.23 -29.46 21.96
N LYS A 90 -85.55 -28.43 21.42
CA LYS A 90 -85.36 -27.04 21.95
C LYS A 90 -84.10 -26.76 22.80
N SER A 91 -82.93 -26.90 22.21
CA SER A 91 -81.73 -26.14 22.59
C SER A 91 -80.88 -25.85 21.35
N ARG A 92 -81.40 -25.00 20.45
CA ARG A 92 -80.68 -24.58 19.24
C ARG A 92 -80.50 -23.07 19.10
N LEU A 93 -81.02 -22.26 20.03
CA LEU A 93 -80.83 -20.80 19.99
C LEU A 93 -79.78 -20.24 20.97
N ALA A 94 -79.40 -20.97 22.03
CA ALA A 94 -78.35 -20.51 22.95
C ALA A 94 -76.92 -20.87 22.49
N LEU A 95 -76.78 -21.74 21.48
CA LEU A 95 -75.48 -22.29 21.04
C LEU A 95 -74.87 -21.53 19.85
N ILE A 96 -75.66 -20.74 19.12
CA ILE A 96 -75.18 -20.02 17.92
C ILE A 96 -74.45 -18.71 18.30
N VAL A 97 -74.84 -18.04 19.39
CA VAL A 97 -74.12 -16.85 19.88
C VAL A 97 -72.80 -17.24 20.57
N GLY A 98 -72.76 -18.36 21.30
CA GLY A 98 -71.55 -18.87 21.97
C GLY A 98 -70.49 -19.49 21.02
N ILE A 99 -70.90 -20.02 19.86
CA ILE A 99 -69.96 -20.52 18.82
C ILE A 99 -69.41 -19.36 17.97
N SER A 100 -70.19 -18.30 17.72
CA SER A 100 -69.70 -17.12 16.99
C SER A 100 -68.68 -16.30 17.80
N SER A 101 -68.85 -16.21 19.12
CA SER A 101 -67.94 -15.48 20.01
C SER A 101 -66.63 -16.22 20.28
N THR A 102 -66.65 -17.55 20.32
CA THR A 102 -65.42 -18.36 20.47
C THR A 102 -64.60 -18.40 19.17
N GLY A 103 -65.25 -18.48 18.00
CA GLY A 103 -64.57 -18.32 16.71
C GLY A 103 -63.93 -16.93 16.55
N ALA A 104 -64.61 -15.87 16.99
CA ALA A 104 -64.08 -14.51 17.00
C ALA A 104 -62.92 -14.34 18.00
N ALA A 105 -62.98 -14.95 19.19
CA ALA A 105 -61.89 -14.90 20.17
C ALA A 105 -60.63 -15.64 19.67
N VAL A 106 -60.79 -16.82 19.05
CA VAL A 106 -59.67 -17.53 18.42
C VAL A 106 -59.12 -16.74 17.23
N ALA A 107 -59.97 -16.15 16.40
CA ALA A 107 -59.54 -15.28 15.31
C ALA A 107 -58.79 -14.04 15.81
N LEU A 108 -59.19 -13.43 16.94
CA LEU A 108 -58.46 -12.32 17.57
C LEU A 108 -57.13 -12.76 18.16
N ILE A 109 -57.04 -13.95 18.76
CA ILE A 109 -55.77 -14.52 19.25
C ILE A 109 -54.83 -14.82 18.09
N VAL A 110 -55.34 -15.40 16.99
CA VAL A 110 -54.56 -15.67 15.78
C VAL A 110 -54.17 -14.36 15.09
N MET A 111 -55.06 -13.37 14.99
CA MET A 111 -54.75 -12.04 14.44
C MET A 111 -53.74 -11.30 15.31
N PHE A 112 -53.84 -11.39 16.63
CA PHE A 112 -52.86 -10.84 17.58
C PHE A 112 -51.52 -11.58 17.48
N ALA A 113 -51.52 -12.91 17.32
CA ALA A 113 -50.31 -13.70 17.11
C ALA A 113 -49.65 -13.35 15.78
N LEU A 114 -50.42 -13.21 14.70
CA LEU A 114 -49.93 -12.77 13.38
C LEU A 114 -49.41 -11.34 13.43
N MET A 115 -50.11 -10.43 14.11
CA MET A 115 -49.67 -9.04 14.28
C MET A 115 -48.44 -8.93 15.18
N SER A 116 -48.35 -9.73 16.24
CA SER A 116 -47.18 -9.83 17.11
C SER A 116 -45.99 -10.46 16.38
N TYR A 117 -46.23 -11.47 15.56
CA TYR A 117 -45.23 -12.08 14.70
C TYR A 117 -44.72 -11.07 13.66
N ASN A 118 -45.62 -10.40 12.95
CA ASN A 118 -45.25 -9.40 11.95
C ASN A 118 -44.56 -8.17 12.58
N ASN A 119 -44.95 -7.76 13.79
CA ASN A 119 -44.24 -6.71 14.53
C ASN A 119 -42.85 -7.16 14.96
N LYS A 120 -42.67 -8.41 15.39
CA LYS A 120 -41.35 -8.96 15.71
C LYS A 120 -40.47 -9.09 14.46
N HIS A 121 -41.05 -9.29 13.29
CA HIS A 121 -40.32 -9.33 12.01
C HIS A 121 -40.27 -7.96 11.29
N SER A 122 -40.51 -6.87 12.02
CA SER A 122 -40.32 -5.52 11.47
C SER A 122 -38.88 -5.07 11.69
N PHE A 123 -38.30 -4.43 10.67
CA PHE A 123 -36.98 -3.80 10.73
C PHE A 123 -36.85 -2.90 11.96
N THR A 124 -37.81 -1.99 12.15
CA THR A 124 -37.81 -1.03 13.26
C THR A 124 -37.83 -1.73 14.62
N TYR A 125 -38.49 -2.88 14.73
CA TYR A 125 -38.49 -3.64 15.97
C TYR A 125 -37.12 -4.26 16.23
N GLN A 126 -36.55 -4.96 15.25
CA GLN A 126 -35.25 -5.61 15.36
C GLN A 126 -34.15 -4.59 15.67
N TYR A 127 -34.11 -3.48 14.93
CA TYR A 127 -33.16 -2.39 15.13
C TYR A 127 -33.21 -1.80 16.55
N ASN A 128 -34.42 -1.46 17.03
CA ASN A 128 -34.57 -0.91 18.39
C ASN A 128 -34.26 -1.92 19.50
N GLN A 129 -34.50 -3.22 19.27
CA GLN A 129 -34.07 -4.25 20.22
C GLN A 129 -32.55 -4.41 20.24
N GLY A 130 -31.89 -4.28 19.08
CA GLY A 130 -30.43 -4.23 18.97
C GLY A 130 -29.83 -3.11 19.81
N LEU A 131 -30.31 -1.87 19.61
CA LEU A 131 -29.90 -0.71 20.40
C LEU A 131 -30.16 -0.87 21.90
N ALA A 132 -31.31 -1.46 22.27
CA ALA A 132 -31.63 -1.69 23.67
C ALA A 132 -30.69 -2.73 24.32
N ALA A 133 -30.33 -3.80 23.60
CA ALA A 133 -29.39 -4.81 24.05
C ALA A 133 -27.97 -4.23 24.19
N GLU A 134 -27.54 -3.42 23.22
CA GLU A 134 -26.26 -2.72 23.24
C GLU A 134 -26.16 -1.76 24.44
N ALA A 135 -27.23 -1.00 24.72
CA ALA A 135 -27.30 -0.13 25.90
C ALA A 135 -27.18 -0.89 27.23
N THR A 136 -27.47 -2.20 27.24
CA THR A 136 -27.26 -3.08 28.39
C THR A 136 -25.90 -3.78 28.40
N GLY A 137 -25.07 -3.58 27.37
CA GLY A 137 -23.76 -4.22 27.19
C GLY A 137 -23.83 -5.67 26.69
N ASP A 138 -25.01 -6.16 26.29
CA ASP A 138 -25.17 -7.50 25.73
C ASP A 138 -24.90 -7.48 24.22
N HIS A 139 -23.62 -7.42 23.87
CA HIS A 139 -23.16 -7.34 22.48
C HIS A 139 -23.58 -8.55 21.62
N ALA A 140 -23.63 -9.74 22.21
CA ALA A 140 -24.02 -10.95 21.49
C ALA A 140 -25.50 -10.92 21.10
N GLN A 141 -26.36 -10.48 22.03
CA GLN A 141 -27.78 -10.32 21.73
C GLN A 141 -28.03 -9.14 20.78
N ALA A 142 -27.31 -8.04 20.94
CA ALA A 142 -27.40 -6.89 20.04
C ALA A 142 -27.07 -7.29 18.60
N LEU A 143 -25.97 -8.04 18.40
CA LEU A 143 -25.56 -8.54 17.09
C LEU A 143 -26.62 -9.41 16.41
N ASP A 144 -27.24 -10.34 17.16
CA ASP A 144 -28.32 -11.19 16.63
C ASP A 144 -29.54 -10.37 16.16
N TYR A 145 -29.89 -9.31 16.89
CA TYR A 145 -30.96 -8.39 16.47
C TYR A 145 -30.58 -7.57 15.24
N PHE A 146 -29.35 -7.05 15.16
CA PHE A 146 -28.90 -6.28 14.01
C PHE A 146 -28.70 -7.11 12.75
N ILE A 147 -28.22 -8.35 12.85
CA ILE A 147 -28.15 -9.28 11.70
C ILE A 147 -29.54 -9.53 11.13
N ARG A 148 -30.57 -9.76 11.98
CA ARG A 148 -31.95 -9.87 11.51
C ARG A 148 -32.48 -8.59 10.90
N ALA A 149 -32.05 -7.43 11.37
CA ALA A 149 -32.40 -6.15 10.76
C ALA A 149 -31.74 -5.99 9.37
N GLU A 150 -30.48 -6.40 9.22
CA GLU A 150 -29.75 -6.43 7.94
C GLU A 150 -30.41 -7.38 6.93
N GLU A 151 -30.88 -8.56 7.37
CA GLU A 151 -31.64 -9.48 6.51
C GLU A 151 -32.91 -8.85 5.92
N MET A 152 -33.50 -7.87 6.62
CA MET A 152 -34.70 -7.15 6.18
C MET A 152 -34.38 -5.97 5.26
N GLU A 153 -33.34 -5.20 5.59
CA GLU A 153 -32.88 -4.06 4.79
C GLU A 153 -31.36 -4.19 4.51
N PRO A 154 -30.94 -4.97 3.50
CA PRO A 154 -29.52 -5.27 3.24
C PRO A 154 -28.68 -4.06 2.80
N ASP A 155 -29.33 -2.98 2.36
CA ASP A 155 -28.67 -1.76 1.89
C ASP A 155 -28.63 -0.67 2.98
N ASN A 156 -29.17 -0.94 4.17
CA ASN A 156 -29.20 0.03 5.26
C ASN A 156 -27.83 0.16 5.92
N LEU A 157 -27.14 1.26 5.62
CA LEU A 157 -25.78 1.53 6.09
C LEU A 157 -25.70 1.71 7.61
N ASP A 158 -26.73 2.28 8.24
CA ASP A 158 -26.74 2.51 9.68
C ASP A 158 -26.60 1.17 10.41
N VAL A 159 -27.40 0.16 10.02
CA VAL A 159 -27.31 -1.20 10.59
C VAL A 159 -25.92 -1.80 10.42
N LYS A 160 -25.31 -1.64 9.24
CA LYS A 160 -23.97 -2.20 8.98
C LYS A 160 -22.90 -1.55 9.85
N PHE A 161 -22.97 -0.25 10.09
CA PHE A 161 -22.07 0.42 11.02
C PHE A 161 -22.28 -0.09 12.46
N GLU A 162 -23.53 -0.23 12.92
CA GLU A 162 -23.80 -0.81 14.25
C GLU A 162 -23.22 -2.23 14.38
N ILE A 163 -23.35 -3.06 13.34
CA ILE A 163 -22.76 -4.41 13.31
C ILE A 163 -21.22 -4.34 13.40
N ALA A 164 -20.58 -3.44 12.65
CA ALA A 164 -19.13 -3.25 12.68
C ALA A 164 -18.65 -2.80 14.08
N ASP A 165 -19.32 -1.81 14.68
CA ASP A 165 -19.02 -1.28 16.01
C ASP A 165 -19.17 -2.36 17.10
N ILE A 166 -20.17 -3.21 16.99
CA ILE A 166 -20.35 -4.36 17.90
C ILE A 166 -19.24 -5.38 17.71
N TYR A 167 -18.84 -5.69 16.46
CA TYR A 167 -17.71 -6.58 16.24
C TYR A 167 -16.41 -6.03 16.84
N LEU A 168 -16.17 -4.71 16.75
CA LEU A 168 -15.03 -4.06 17.42
C LEU A 168 -15.13 -4.16 18.93
N SER A 169 -16.30 -3.93 19.51
CA SER A 169 -16.56 -4.07 20.95
C SER A 169 -16.35 -5.50 21.47
N MET A 170 -16.49 -6.49 20.59
CA MET A 170 -16.24 -7.90 20.87
C MET A 170 -14.80 -8.35 20.55
N ASP A 171 -13.90 -7.42 20.22
CA ASP A 171 -12.51 -7.70 19.79
C ASP A 171 -12.43 -8.56 18.51
N GLN A 172 -13.48 -8.55 17.68
CA GLN A 172 -13.57 -9.27 16.41
C GLN A 172 -13.22 -8.38 15.22
N LYS A 173 -12.02 -7.77 15.27
CA LYS A 173 -11.54 -6.78 14.28
C LYS A 173 -11.67 -7.24 12.83
N SER A 174 -11.30 -8.48 12.51
CA SER A 174 -11.40 -9.02 11.14
C SER A 174 -12.82 -9.04 10.59
N ARG A 175 -13.83 -9.28 11.44
CA ARG A 175 -15.24 -9.26 11.03
C ARG A 175 -15.73 -7.84 10.82
N ALA A 176 -15.34 -6.91 11.68
CA ALA A 176 -15.64 -5.48 11.50
C ALA A 176 -15.07 -4.97 10.17
N ILE A 177 -13.79 -5.29 9.86
CA ILE A 177 -13.16 -4.96 8.57
C ILE A 177 -13.97 -5.51 7.40
N THR A 178 -14.39 -6.78 7.46
CA THR A 178 -15.20 -7.39 6.38
C THR A 178 -16.52 -6.63 6.15
N VAL A 179 -17.19 -6.20 7.21
CA VAL A 179 -18.44 -5.42 7.11
C VAL A 179 -18.18 -4.05 6.51
N LEU A 180 -17.12 -3.36 6.93
CA LEU A 180 -16.73 -2.05 6.41
C LEU A 180 -16.30 -2.10 4.94
N GLU A 181 -15.55 -3.13 4.54
CA GLU A 181 -15.21 -3.40 3.14
C GLU A 181 -16.48 -3.66 2.30
N GLY A 182 -17.47 -4.37 2.86
CA GLY A 182 -18.78 -4.57 2.24
C GLY A 182 -19.56 -3.26 2.05
N ILE A 183 -19.45 -2.31 2.99
CA ILE A 183 -20.01 -0.96 2.82
C ILE A 183 -19.31 -0.26 1.65
N ILE A 184 -17.98 -0.28 1.57
CA ILE A 184 -17.24 0.36 0.48
C ILE A 184 -17.55 -0.29 -0.88
N ALA A 185 -17.73 -1.61 -0.92
CA ALA A 185 -18.09 -2.33 -2.14
C ALA A 185 -19.47 -1.93 -2.69
N THR A 186 -20.39 -1.49 -1.81
CA THR A 186 -21.73 -1.02 -2.21
C THR A 186 -21.80 0.49 -2.41
N ASP A 187 -21.06 1.27 -1.60
CA ASP A 187 -20.89 2.71 -1.71
C ASP A 187 -19.40 3.08 -1.62
N ALA A 188 -18.75 3.14 -2.79
CA ALA A 188 -17.34 3.49 -2.92
C ALA A 188 -16.99 4.93 -2.48
N SER A 189 -18.00 5.76 -2.22
CA SER A 189 -17.82 7.15 -1.75
C SER A 189 -18.00 7.30 -0.24
N ASN A 190 -18.23 6.20 0.49
CA ASN A 190 -18.55 6.24 1.91
C ASN A 190 -17.33 6.59 2.79
N LYS A 191 -17.16 7.90 3.04
CA LYS A 191 -16.05 8.39 3.86
C LYS A 191 -16.00 7.85 5.28
N LYS A 192 -17.15 7.47 5.87
CA LYS A 192 -17.21 6.97 7.25
C LYS A 192 -16.53 5.60 7.31
N ALA A 193 -16.89 4.68 6.41
CA ALA A 193 -16.27 3.36 6.32
C ALA A 193 -14.76 3.44 6.06
N TYR A 194 -14.32 4.33 5.15
CA TYR A 194 -12.89 4.57 4.91
C TYR A 194 -12.17 5.08 6.17
N LYS A 195 -12.74 6.04 6.91
CA LYS A 195 -12.13 6.56 8.14
C LYS A 195 -12.00 5.51 9.22
N GLU A 196 -13.02 4.66 9.39
CA GLU A 196 -12.98 3.57 10.36
C GLU A 196 -11.92 2.53 9.98
N LEU A 197 -11.84 2.11 8.72
CA LEU A 197 -10.78 1.21 8.25
C LEU A 197 -9.38 1.82 8.41
N ILE A 198 -9.20 3.09 8.04
CA ILE A 198 -7.91 3.80 8.24
C ILE A 198 -7.53 3.78 9.71
N GLY A 199 -8.45 4.12 10.63
CA GLY A 199 -8.18 4.11 12.06
C GLY A 199 -7.84 2.71 12.61
N LEU A 200 -8.52 1.67 12.10
CA LEU A 200 -8.22 0.28 12.46
C LEU A 200 -6.83 -0.14 11.98
N TYR A 201 -6.44 0.22 10.77
CA TYR A 201 -5.10 -0.08 10.24
C TYR A 201 -4.00 0.76 10.88
N GLU A 202 -4.29 2.02 11.27
CA GLU A 202 -3.37 2.86 12.04
C GLU A 202 -3.03 2.23 13.40
N GLU A 203 -4.04 1.69 14.09
CA GLU A 203 -3.84 1.03 15.38
C GLU A 203 -2.88 -0.16 15.29
N ASP A 204 -2.97 -0.94 14.19
CA ASP A 204 -2.08 -2.08 13.93
C ASP A 204 -0.78 -1.67 13.25
N SER A 205 -0.61 -0.39 12.90
CA SER A 205 0.47 0.10 12.03
C SER A 205 0.55 -0.64 10.68
N ASP A 206 -0.57 -1.14 10.18
CA ASP A 206 -0.69 -1.83 8.89
C ASP A 206 -0.83 -0.81 7.76
N TYR A 207 0.28 -0.12 7.48
CA TYR A 207 0.32 0.92 6.46
C TYR A 207 0.16 0.36 5.03
N ASP A 208 0.53 -0.90 4.81
CA ASP A 208 0.34 -1.58 3.53
C ASP A 208 -1.16 -1.70 3.22
N ALA A 209 -1.99 -2.04 4.22
CA ALA A 209 -3.44 -2.07 4.08
C ALA A 209 -4.04 -0.67 3.82
N ILE A 210 -3.52 0.38 4.47
CA ILE A 210 -3.96 1.77 4.21
C ILE A 210 -3.65 2.15 2.75
N MET A 211 -2.46 1.82 2.25
CA MET A 211 -2.09 2.10 0.88
C MET A 211 -2.89 1.27 -0.13
N ALA A 212 -3.19 0.00 0.17
CA ALA A 212 -4.09 -0.81 -0.64
C ALA A 212 -5.50 -0.21 -0.70
N LEU A 213 -6.00 0.30 0.43
CA LEU A 213 -7.29 0.99 0.51
C LEU A 213 -7.29 2.31 -0.28
N TYR A 214 -6.19 3.06 -0.29
CA TYR A 214 -6.02 4.24 -1.14
C TYR A 214 -6.09 3.90 -2.64
N GLN A 215 -5.48 2.79 -3.06
CA GLN A 215 -5.47 2.37 -4.47
C GLN A 215 -6.86 2.00 -5.00
N THR A 216 -7.77 1.54 -4.13
CA THR A 216 -9.16 1.23 -4.51
C THR A 216 -10.10 2.44 -4.44
N ALA A 217 -9.68 3.54 -3.80
CA ALA A 217 -10.48 4.74 -3.66
C ALA A 217 -10.55 5.54 -4.96
N ASP A 218 -11.71 5.60 -5.59
CA ASP A 218 -11.91 6.36 -6.85
C ASP A 218 -12.32 7.82 -6.65
N SER A 219 -12.97 8.14 -5.53
CA SER A 219 -13.46 9.48 -5.25
C SER A 219 -12.34 10.39 -4.72
N ASP A 220 -12.16 11.57 -5.32
CA ASP A 220 -11.25 12.62 -4.80
C ASP A 220 -11.53 12.94 -3.32
N SER A 221 -12.80 12.89 -2.96
CA SER A 221 -13.29 13.19 -1.63
C SER A 221 -12.91 12.14 -0.57
N VAL A 222 -12.63 10.92 -1.02
CA VAL A 222 -12.11 9.80 -0.22
C VAL A 222 -10.59 9.80 -0.26
N ARG A 223 -9.97 10.01 -1.43
CA ARG A 223 -8.51 10.14 -1.59
C ARG A 223 -7.92 11.20 -0.65
N SER A 224 -8.63 12.30 -0.42
CA SER A 224 -8.19 13.34 0.54
C SER A 224 -8.03 12.84 1.99
N LEU A 225 -8.62 11.70 2.37
CA LEU A 225 -8.44 11.11 3.70
C LEU A 225 -7.05 10.49 3.89
N PHE A 226 -6.32 10.26 2.80
CA PHE A 226 -5.01 9.60 2.81
C PHE A 226 -3.83 10.57 2.72
N SER A 227 -4.08 11.88 2.71
CA SER A 227 -3.03 12.89 2.49
C SER A 227 -1.82 12.74 3.41
N ASP A 228 -2.04 12.29 4.64
CA ASP A 228 -1.00 12.12 5.64
C ASP A 228 -0.03 10.95 5.37
N TYR A 229 -0.43 10.01 4.50
CA TYR A 229 0.32 8.82 4.12
C TYR A 229 1.00 8.97 2.76
N LEU A 230 0.57 9.96 1.97
CA LEU A 230 1.12 10.21 0.66
C LEU A 230 2.28 11.20 0.78
N VAL A 231 3.42 10.83 0.23
CA VAL A 231 4.60 11.69 0.18
C VAL A 231 4.94 11.95 -1.28
N SER A 232 4.94 13.23 -1.65
CA SER A 232 5.31 13.64 -3.01
C SER A 232 6.76 13.29 -3.32
N GLU A 233 6.98 12.77 -4.52
CA GLU A 233 8.32 12.47 -5.03
C GLU A 233 9.21 13.73 -5.08
N PRO A 234 10.52 13.61 -4.80
CA PRO A 234 11.43 14.73 -4.98
C PRO A 234 11.59 15.07 -6.47
N LYS A 235 11.79 16.35 -6.75
CA LYS A 235 12.01 16.87 -8.09
C LYS A 235 13.43 17.38 -8.25
N PHE A 236 14.13 16.87 -9.27
CA PHE A 236 15.43 17.39 -9.67
C PHE A 236 15.27 18.69 -10.46
N GLY A 237 15.92 19.75 -10.00
CA GLY A 237 15.93 21.07 -10.66
C GLY A 237 16.79 21.12 -11.93
N LYS A 238 17.60 20.08 -12.19
CA LYS A 238 18.36 19.90 -13.42
C LYS A 238 17.97 18.59 -14.08
N LYS A 239 17.68 18.65 -15.38
CA LYS A 239 17.37 17.47 -16.19
C LYS A 239 18.61 16.56 -16.28
N SER A 240 18.41 15.26 -16.26
CA SER A 240 19.45 14.26 -16.50
C SER A 240 20.09 14.41 -17.89
N GLY A 241 21.37 14.08 -18.02
CA GLY A 241 22.10 14.09 -19.29
C GLY A 241 23.57 14.46 -19.18
N ASN A 242 24.16 14.81 -20.34
CA ASN A 242 25.58 15.10 -20.48
C ASN A 242 25.85 16.60 -20.35
N TYR A 243 26.91 16.95 -19.63
CA TYR A 243 27.31 18.33 -19.39
C TYR A 243 28.81 18.53 -19.62
N GLU A 244 29.16 19.64 -20.28
CA GLU A 244 30.54 20.05 -20.56
C GLU A 244 31.08 21.10 -19.58
N GLU A 245 30.33 21.37 -18.51
CA GLU A 245 30.69 22.31 -17.45
C GLU A 245 30.24 21.75 -16.10
N SER A 246 30.80 22.30 -15.01
CA SER A 246 30.37 21.90 -13.67
C SER A 246 28.93 22.36 -13.43
N ILE A 247 28.08 21.46 -12.91
CA ILE A 247 26.67 21.77 -12.64
C ILE A 247 26.35 21.70 -11.16
N LYS A 248 25.30 22.43 -10.78
CA LYS A 248 24.67 22.35 -9.46
C LYS A 248 23.28 21.75 -9.62
N VAL A 249 23.06 20.59 -9.01
CA VAL A 249 21.80 19.86 -9.01
C VAL A 249 21.08 20.19 -7.70
N SER A 250 19.94 20.88 -7.80
CA SER A 250 19.05 21.10 -6.66
C SER A 250 17.95 20.04 -6.64
N ILE A 251 17.55 19.61 -5.45
CA ILE A 251 16.41 18.71 -5.24
C ILE A 251 15.35 19.47 -4.42
N THR A 252 14.08 19.35 -4.80
CA THR A 252 12.96 20.03 -4.14
C THR A 252 11.84 19.05 -3.82
N ALA A 253 11.16 19.23 -2.68
CA ALA A 253 9.96 18.48 -2.28
C ALA A 253 8.76 19.43 -2.16
N GLU A 254 7.54 18.96 -2.43
CA GLU A 254 6.34 19.80 -2.35
C GLU A 254 5.86 19.99 -0.89
N ASP A 255 5.96 18.96 -0.06
CA ASP A 255 5.30 18.92 1.26
C ASP A 255 6.23 19.22 2.45
N GLN A 256 7.30 20.00 2.25
CA GLN A 256 8.35 20.23 3.27
C GLN A 256 8.95 18.93 3.85
N ALA A 257 8.81 17.81 3.14
CA ALA A 257 9.36 16.52 3.49
C ALA A 257 10.90 16.58 3.56
N LYS A 258 11.49 15.75 4.41
CA LYS A 258 12.94 15.56 4.45
C LYS A 258 13.35 14.81 3.20
N ILE A 259 14.40 15.26 2.53
CA ILE A 259 14.89 14.61 1.32
C ILE A 259 16.17 13.86 1.68
N TYR A 260 16.25 12.58 1.34
CA TYR A 260 17.46 11.78 1.43
C TYR A 260 17.94 11.41 0.04
N TYR A 261 19.26 11.41 -0.17
CA TYR A 261 19.84 11.11 -1.47
C TYR A 261 21.16 10.33 -1.38
N THR A 262 21.48 9.66 -2.48
CA THR A 262 22.75 8.98 -2.76
C THR A 262 23.30 9.43 -4.11
N MET A 263 24.58 9.19 -4.37
CA MET A 263 25.25 9.61 -5.62
C MET A 263 25.93 8.43 -6.34
N ASP A 264 25.80 7.23 -5.80
CA ASP A 264 26.42 5.99 -6.26
C ASP A 264 25.39 4.95 -6.70
N GLY A 265 24.13 5.36 -6.90
CA GLY A 265 23.03 4.47 -7.26
C GLY A 265 22.55 3.54 -6.13
N THR A 266 23.04 3.69 -4.89
CA THR A 266 22.55 2.90 -3.75
C THR A 266 21.23 3.46 -3.20
N SER A 267 20.42 2.62 -2.56
CA SER A 267 19.11 3.05 -2.03
C SER A 267 19.23 4.21 -1.02
N PRO A 268 18.54 5.34 -1.27
CA PRO A 268 18.56 6.48 -0.36
C PRO A 268 17.75 6.27 0.93
N GLU A 269 16.85 5.29 0.98
CA GLU A 269 16.09 4.95 2.20
C GLU A 269 17.01 4.40 3.31
N LYS A 270 18.05 3.66 2.92
CA LYS A 270 18.95 2.98 3.86
C LYS A 270 20.29 3.67 4.04
N TYR A 271 20.81 4.24 2.96
CA TYR A 271 22.16 4.83 2.91
C TYR A 271 22.14 6.32 2.56
N GLY A 272 20.96 6.90 2.43
CA GLY A 272 20.81 8.29 2.00
C GLY A 272 21.35 9.28 3.02
N LYS A 273 21.90 10.37 2.49
CA LYS A 273 22.29 11.53 3.27
C LYS A 273 21.16 12.55 3.22
N LEU A 274 20.92 13.23 4.33
CA LEU A 274 19.94 14.32 4.38
C LEU A 274 20.40 15.45 3.44
N TYR A 275 19.51 15.84 2.52
CA TYR A 275 19.74 16.92 1.58
C TYR A 275 19.46 18.27 2.24
N SER A 276 20.49 19.12 2.29
CA SER A 276 20.38 20.49 2.83
C SER A 276 20.93 21.55 1.88
N GLU A 277 21.79 21.17 0.94
CA GLU A 277 22.44 22.08 -0.01
C GLU A 277 22.49 21.44 -1.42
N PRO A 278 22.50 22.24 -2.49
CA PRO A 278 22.62 21.74 -3.85
C PRO A 278 23.88 20.89 -4.07
N ILE A 279 23.74 19.78 -4.78
CA ILE A 279 24.82 18.86 -5.11
C ILE A 279 25.66 19.46 -6.23
N VAL A 280 26.96 19.63 -6.01
CA VAL A 280 27.88 20.21 -7.00
C VAL A 280 28.66 19.09 -7.70
N LEU A 281 28.42 18.92 -9.00
CA LEU A 281 29.13 17.96 -9.85
C LEU A 281 30.22 18.72 -10.63
N LYS A 282 31.48 18.49 -10.26
CA LYS A 282 32.63 19.21 -10.80
C LYS A 282 33.68 18.30 -11.45
N GLU A 283 33.73 17.03 -11.07
CA GLU A 283 34.73 16.11 -11.59
C GLU A 283 34.16 15.35 -12.78
N GLU A 284 35.03 14.87 -13.66
CA GLU A 284 34.57 14.07 -14.79
C GLU A 284 34.15 12.69 -14.31
N GLY A 285 33.05 12.21 -14.88
CA GLY A 285 32.52 10.91 -14.56
C GLY A 285 31.02 10.84 -14.71
N ASP A 286 30.52 9.64 -14.46
CA ASP A 286 29.11 9.33 -14.42
C ASP A 286 28.63 9.37 -12.97
N TYR A 287 27.56 10.11 -12.74
CA TYR A 287 26.93 10.28 -11.45
C TYR A 287 25.49 9.79 -11.53
N GLU A 288 25.12 8.85 -10.66
CA GLU A 288 23.77 8.36 -10.52
C GLU A 288 23.21 8.84 -9.18
N ILE A 289 22.36 9.87 -9.23
CA ILE A 289 21.77 10.47 -8.03
C ILE A 289 20.38 9.89 -7.84
N GLN A 290 20.18 9.15 -6.75
CA GLN A 290 18.86 8.69 -6.32
C GLN A 290 18.39 9.54 -5.14
N ALA A 291 17.10 9.84 -5.07
CA ALA A 291 16.52 10.63 -4.00
C ALA A 291 15.13 10.11 -3.59
N VAL A 292 14.80 10.30 -2.32
CA VAL A 292 13.52 9.94 -1.71
C VAL A 292 13.09 11.02 -0.72
N CYS A 293 11.80 11.29 -0.64
CA CYS A 293 11.22 12.16 0.38
C CYS A 293 10.71 11.32 1.54
N GLU A 294 10.86 11.81 2.77
CA GLU A 294 10.31 11.22 3.99
C GLU A 294 9.51 12.27 4.77
N ASN A 295 8.28 11.95 5.14
CA ASN A 295 7.43 12.84 5.94
C ASN A 295 7.70 12.71 7.45
N GLU A 296 7.04 13.52 8.28
CA GLU A 296 7.24 13.50 9.74
C GLU A 296 6.80 12.18 10.40
N LYS A 297 5.88 11.45 9.77
CA LYS A 297 5.38 10.16 10.25
C LYS A 297 6.28 8.98 9.81
N GLY A 298 7.34 9.25 9.03
CA GLY A 298 8.29 8.23 8.57
C GLY A 298 7.89 7.52 7.28
N PHE A 299 6.87 8.00 6.57
CA PHE A 299 6.52 7.47 5.25
C PHE A 299 7.48 8.00 4.20
N SER A 300 7.83 7.17 3.23
CA SER A 300 8.70 7.53 2.11
C SER A 300 7.93 7.63 0.80
N SER A 301 8.35 8.53 -0.09
CA SER A 301 7.90 8.55 -1.48
C SER A 301 8.53 7.41 -2.28
N ASP A 302 8.13 7.27 -3.54
CA ASP A 302 8.91 6.47 -4.49
C ASP A 302 10.31 7.08 -4.69
N VAL A 303 11.28 6.21 -4.99
CA VAL A 303 12.67 6.62 -5.26
C VAL A 303 12.77 7.14 -6.69
N VAL A 304 13.21 8.39 -6.83
CA VAL A 304 13.51 9.00 -8.13
C VAL A 304 15.00 8.91 -8.44
N THR A 305 15.33 8.70 -9.72
CA THR A 305 16.73 8.56 -10.18
C THR A 305 17.03 9.60 -11.25
N ALA A 306 18.21 10.21 -11.16
CA ALA A 306 18.74 11.12 -12.16
C ALA A 306 20.20 10.82 -12.48
N GLU A 307 20.49 10.63 -13.77
CA GLU A 307 21.83 10.35 -14.27
C GLU A 307 22.48 11.62 -14.86
N TYR A 308 23.74 11.86 -14.50
CA TYR A 308 24.53 12.99 -14.99
C TYR A 308 25.91 12.52 -15.42
N THR A 309 26.32 12.89 -16.63
CA THR A 309 27.67 12.63 -17.13
C THR A 309 28.39 13.95 -17.32
N ILE A 310 29.50 14.15 -16.60
CA ILE A 310 30.34 15.34 -16.74
C ILE A 310 31.55 15.00 -17.60
N THR A 311 31.69 15.66 -18.75
CA THR A 311 32.79 15.45 -19.69
C THR A 311 33.30 16.77 -20.22
N TYR A 312 34.57 17.08 -19.96
CA TYR A 312 35.17 18.33 -20.42
C TYR A 312 35.88 18.16 -21.75
N THR A 313 35.59 19.06 -22.67
CA THR A 313 36.27 19.13 -23.97
C THR A 313 37.56 19.95 -23.87
N ALA A 314 38.52 19.65 -24.74
CA ALA A 314 39.76 20.42 -24.80
C ALA A 314 39.47 21.84 -25.29
N PRO A 315 40.11 22.88 -24.72
CA PRO A 315 39.90 24.24 -25.18
C PRO A 315 40.45 24.45 -26.60
N ASP A 316 40.00 25.53 -27.23
CA ASP A 316 40.53 25.95 -28.52
C ASP A 316 42.04 26.27 -28.43
N ARG A 317 42.71 26.17 -29.58
CA ARG A 317 44.14 26.47 -29.66
C ARG A 317 44.37 27.98 -29.53
N PRO A 318 45.48 28.41 -28.89
CA PRO A 318 45.85 29.83 -28.89
C PRO A 318 46.24 30.30 -30.29
N THR A 319 46.11 31.60 -30.57
CA THR A 319 46.61 32.20 -31.83
C THR A 319 47.84 33.05 -31.54
N LEU A 320 48.87 32.96 -32.37
CA LEU A 320 50.13 33.71 -32.21
C LEU A 320 50.19 34.86 -33.22
N LEU A 321 50.54 36.05 -32.72
CA LEU A 321 50.70 37.26 -33.53
C LEU A 321 52.03 37.95 -33.20
N PRO A 322 52.90 38.25 -34.18
CA PRO A 322 52.75 37.92 -35.60
C PRO A 322 52.96 36.42 -35.87
N GLU A 323 52.54 35.93 -37.04
CA GLU A 323 52.72 34.53 -37.43
C GLU A 323 54.21 34.15 -37.57
N GLY A 324 54.55 32.86 -37.51
CA GLY A 324 55.93 32.40 -37.69
C GLY A 324 56.54 32.88 -39.01
N GLY A 325 57.81 33.30 -38.98
CA GLY A 325 58.47 33.91 -40.12
C GLY A 325 59.88 34.40 -39.83
N THR A 326 60.47 35.09 -40.81
CA THR A 326 61.78 35.76 -40.69
C THR A 326 61.57 37.25 -40.43
N TYR A 327 62.27 37.77 -39.42
CA TYR A 327 62.12 39.12 -38.90
C TYR A 327 63.50 39.78 -38.78
N GLU A 328 63.58 41.07 -39.17
CA GLU A 328 64.79 41.89 -39.13
C GLU A 328 64.44 43.27 -38.56
N GLY A 329 65.37 43.92 -37.84
CA GLY A 329 65.18 45.27 -37.31
C GLY A 329 65.13 45.36 -35.79
N GLU A 330 64.34 46.30 -35.24
CA GLU A 330 64.21 46.52 -33.80
C GLU A 330 63.22 45.53 -33.16
N GLY A 331 63.45 45.16 -31.90
CA GLY A 331 62.83 44.03 -31.21
C GLY A 331 61.30 43.94 -31.34
N GLN A 332 60.83 42.84 -31.94
CA GLN A 332 59.41 42.53 -32.06
C GLN A 332 58.91 41.66 -30.90
N MET A 333 57.62 41.86 -30.55
CA MET A 333 56.94 41.13 -29.49
C MET A 333 55.92 40.17 -30.10
N ILE A 334 55.86 38.95 -29.57
CA ILE A 334 54.87 37.92 -29.88
C ILE A 334 53.76 38.02 -28.84
N THR A 335 52.55 38.30 -29.31
CA THR A 335 51.32 38.30 -28.53
C THR A 335 50.59 36.98 -28.72
N ILE A 336 50.24 36.32 -27.61
CA ILE A 336 49.43 35.12 -27.59
C ILE A 336 47.98 35.53 -27.34
N GLN A 337 47.10 35.27 -28.30
CA GLN A 337 45.65 35.40 -28.13
C GLN A 337 45.11 34.14 -27.47
N VAL A 338 44.71 34.28 -26.21
CA VAL A 338 44.24 33.19 -25.36
C VAL A 338 42.71 33.10 -25.47
N PRO A 339 42.13 31.91 -25.71
CA PRO A 339 40.69 31.70 -25.64
C PRO A 339 40.12 32.09 -24.27
N ALA A 340 38.87 32.56 -24.24
CA ALA A 340 38.24 33.06 -23.03
C ALA A 340 38.27 32.02 -21.89
N GLY A 341 38.67 32.47 -20.70
CA GLY A 341 38.72 31.63 -19.49
C GLY A 341 39.87 30.62 -19.43
N CYS A 342 40.76 30.59 -20.42
CA CYS A 342 41.93 29.70 -20.42
C CYS A 342 43.21 30.44 -19.99
N ASN A 343 44.21 29.68 -19.54
CA ASN A 343 45.58 30.15 -19.35
C ASN A 343 46.47 29.62 -20.47
N ALA A 344 47.33 30.46 -21.05
CA ALA A 344 48.31 30.02 -22.03
C ALA A 344 49.67 29.73 -21.38
N TYR A 345 50.33 28.70 -21.88
CA TYR A 345 51.68 28.31 -21.49
C TYR A 345 52.52 28.15 -22.75
N TYR A 346 53.78 28.57 -22.66
CA TYR A 346 54.71 28.52 -23.77
C TYR A 346 56.08 27.96 -23.38
N ILE A 347 56.78 27.45 -24.38
CA ILE A 347 58.16 26.98 -24.28
C ILE A 347 58.91 27.36 -25.57
N TRP A 348 60.16 27.78 -25.40
CA TRP A 348 61.10 27.98 -26.50
C TRP A 348 61.94 26.73 -26.70
N ASN A 349 61.83 26.12 -27.88
CA ASN A 349 62.69 25.04 -28.31
C ASN A 349 63.70 25.59 -29.32
N ASN A 350 64.99 25.30 -29.13
CA ASN A 350 65.98 25.54 -30.17
C ASN A 350 65.78 24.50 -31.27
N ALA A 351 65.75 24.94 -32.53
CA ALA A 351 65.45 24.08 -33.68
C ALA A 351 66.45 22.90 -33.88
N GLU A 352 67.56 22.88 -33.14
CA GLU A 352 68.57 21.81 -33.15
C GLU A 352 68.25 20.66 -32.19
N ASP A 353 67.26 20.80 -31.30
CA ASP A 353 66.84 19.77 -30.36
C ASP A 353 65.67 18.97 -30.95
N ASP A 354 65.99 17.97 -31.79
CA ASP A 354 65.05 16.99 -32.36
C ASP A 354 64.57 16.02 -31.26
N SER A 355 63.78 16.53 -30.33
CA SER A 355 63.09 15.72 -29.34
C SER A 355 61.59 15.78 -29.61
N SER A 356 61.08 14.70 -30.20
CA SER A 356 59.66 14.38 -30.26
C SER A 356 59.12 14.27 -28.83
N TRP A 357 58.59 15.36 -28.28
CA TRP A 357 58.12 15.38 -26.90
C TRP A 357 56.91 14.49 -26.70
N GLY A 358 57.11 13.40 -25.94
CA GLY A 358 56.06 12.63 -25.30
C GLY A 358 55.35 13.49 -24.25
N ARG A 359 54.04 13.31 -24.15
CA ARG A 359 53.04 14.14 -23.46
C ARG A 359 53.22 14.28 -21.92
N SER A 360 54.33 13.84 -21.33
CA SER A 360 54.43 13.55 -19.87
C SER A 360 55.47 14.32 -19.04
N GLU A 361 56.31 15.20 -19.63
CA GLU A 361 57.30 15.99 -18.85
C GLU A 361 57.25 17.51 -19.15
N VAL A 362 56.08 18.03 -19.56
CA VAL A 362 55.94 19.40 -20.09
C VAL A 362 55.74 20.46 -18.99
N THR A 363 55.28 20.10 -17.78
CA THR A 363 54.82 21.08 -16.78
C THR A 363 55.92 21.75 -15.94
N SER A 364 57.14 21.24 -15.90
CA SER A 364 58.24 21.83 -15.11
C SER A 364 59.15 22.78 -15.90
N ARG A 365 58.97 22.88 -17.23
CA ARG A 365 59.74 23.79 -18.12
C ARG A 365 58.88 24.83 -18.86
N CYS A 366 57.57 24.76 -18.76
CA CYS A 366 56.67 25.72 -19.41
C CYS A 366 56.53 27.00 -18.61
N THR A 367 56.53 28.14 -19.30
CA THR A 367 56.30 29.46 -18.70
C THR A 367 54.86 29.88 -18.93
N MET A 368 54.19 30.37 -17.89
CA MET A 368 52.84 30.94 -18.04
C MET A 368 52.93 32.26 -18.82
N TYR A 369 52.09 32.42 -19.84
CA TYR A 369 51.98 33.66 -20.58
C TYR A 369 51.22 34.70 -19.76
N ILE A 370 51.90 35.79 -19.40
CA ILE A 370 51.33 36.93 -18.65
C ILE A 370 51.40 38.23 -19.45
N GLU A 371 52.37 38.35 -20.36
CA GLU A 371 52.63 39.53 -21.18
C GLU A 371 53.27 39.12 -22.52
N PRO A 372 53.25 40.00 -23.54
CA PRO A 372 53.88 39.72 -24.82
C PRO A 372 55.34 39.27 -24.69
N ILE A 373 55.75 38.30 -25.48
CA ILE A 373 57.06 37.64 -25.40
C ILE A 373 58.01 38.31 -26.42
N PRO A 374 59.20 38.79 -26.03
CA PRO A 374 60.17 39.30 -27.01
C PRO A 374 60.71 38.17 -27.90
N MET A 375 60.89 38.44 -29.19
CA MET A 375 61.53 37.49 -30.10
C MET A 375 62.98 37.26 -29.70
N ALA A 376 63.36 35.99 -29.49
CA ALA A 376 64.74 35.60 -29.23
C ALA A 376 65.58 35.66 -30.53
N PRO A 377 66.84 36.11 -30.47
CA PRO A 377 67.72 36.12 -31.63
C PRO A 377 68.03 34.70 -32.13
N GLY A 378 68.18 34.55 -33.45
CA GLY A 378 68.43 33.26 -34.09
C GLY A 378 67.16 32.53 -34.51
N ASN A 379 67.27 31.22 -34.73
CA ASN A 379 66.19 30.35 -35.20
C ASN A 379 65.52 29.63 -34.01
N ASN A 380 64.36 30.10 -33.59
CA ASN A 380 63.69 29.65 -32.38
C ASN A 380 62.28 29.15 -32.69
N VAL A 381 61.93 27.97 -32.17
CA VAL A 381 60.57 27.43 -32.30
C VAL A 381 59.80 27.72 -31.01
N LEU A 382 58.72 28.48 -31.14
CA LEU A 382 57.79 28.74 -30.05
C LEU A 382 56.67 27.69 -30.09
N GLU A 383 56.52 26.95 -29.00
CA GLU A 383 55.38 26.05 -28.79
C GLU A 383 54.47 26.61 -27.70
N VAL A 384 53.18 26.73 -28.01
CA VAL A 384 52.17 27.32 -27.12
C VAL A 384 50.94 26.44 -27.06
N PHE A 385 50.43 26.22 -25.87
CA PHE A 385 49.14 25.56 -25.65
C PHE A 385 48.34 26.30 -24.57
N THR A 386 47.07 25.98 -24.47
CA THR A 386 46.14 26.58 -23.50
C THR A 386 45.59 25.52 -22.56
N VAL A 387 45.37 25.89 -21.32
CA VAL A 387 44.82 25.04 -20.26
C VAL A 387 43.53 25.67 -19.77
N SER A 388 42.45 24.91 -19.78
CA SER A 388 41.14 25.33 -19.28
C SER A 388 41.08 25.26 -17.74
N PRO A 389 40.11 25.91 -17.07
CA PRO A 389 39.97 25.89 -15.60
C PRO A 389 39.81 24.48 -15.00
N ASN A 390 39.21 23.59 -15.79
CA ASN A 390 38.98 22.17 -15.57
C ASN A 390 40.19 21.29 -15.96
N GLY A 391 41.33 21.89 -16.30
CA GLY A 391 42.61 21.20 -16.51
C GLY A 391 42.78 20.52 -17.86
N LYS A 392 41.89 20.76 -18.84
CA LYS A 392 42.05 20.23 -20.20
C LYS A 392 43.02 21.08 -20.99
N ILE A 393 43.84 20.41 -21.80
CA ILE A 393 44.92 21.04 -22.56
C ILE A 393 44.52 21.06 -24.04
N SER A 394 44.62 22.23 -24.68
CA SER A 394 44.42 22.33 -26.13
C SER A 394 45.54 21.64 -26.90
N SER A 395 45.30 21.40 -28.19
CA SER A 395 46.39 21.00 -29.07
C SER A 395 47.41 22.15 -29.21
N PRO A 396 48.73 21.88 -29.13
CA PRO A 396 49.73 22.92 -29.19
C PRO A 396 49.79 23.57 -30.58
N VAL A 397 50.15 24.85 -30.59
CA VAL A 397 50.56 25.62 -31.77
C VAL A 397 52.07 25.73 -31.74
N ARG A 398 52.70 25.37 -32.86
CA ARG A 398 54.15 25.46 -33.04
C ARG A 398 54.43 26.40 -34.20
N GLN A 399 55.20 27.46 -33.95
CA GLN A 399 55.61 28.40 -34.97
C GLN A 399 57.11 28.67 -34.87
N ASN A 400 57.76 28.79 -36.03
CA ASN A 400 59.17 29.08 -36.12
C ASN A 400 59.39 30.59 -36.30
N TYR A 401 60.26 31.18 -35.48
CA TYR A 401 60.63 32.58 -35.53
C TYR A 401 62.13 32.69 -35.76
N ILE A 402 62.50 33.26 -36.90
CA ILE A 402 63.90 33.55 -37.26
C ILE A 402 64.10 35.05 -37.09
N TYR A 403 64.85 35.46 -36.07
CA TYR A 403 65.11 36.88 -35.80
C TYR A 403 66.58 37.21 -36.00
N ASN A 404 66.87 38.01 -37.02
CA ASN A 404 68.21 38.46 -37.36
C ASN A 404 68.48 39.83 -36.71
N VAL A 405 69.37 39.86 -35.71
CA VAL A 405 69.82 41.11 -35.10
C VAL A 405 70.86 41.74 -36.03
N ASN A 406 70.51 42.88 -36.64
CA ASN A 406 71.51 43.68 -37.36
C ASN A 406 72.53 44.21 -36.33
N GLN A 407 73.80 43.84 -36.50
CA GLN A 407 74.92 44.25 -35.63
C GLN A 407 75.22 45.74 -35.74
#